data_AF-A0A1E1XKJ1-F1
#
_entry.id   AF-A0A1E1XKJ1-F1
#
_cell.length_a   1.000
_cell.length_b   1.000
_cell.length_c   1.000
_cell.angle_alpha   90.00
_cell.angle_beta   90.00
_cell.angle_gamma   90.00
#
_symmetry.space_group_name_H-M   'P 1'
#
loop_
_entity.id
_entity.type
_entity.pdbx_description
1 polymer ?
#
loop_
_entity_poly.entity_id
_entity_poly.type
_entity_poly.pdbx_seq_one_letter_code
_entity_poly.pdbx_strand_id
1 'polypeptide(L)'
;WLKHYQRVSKYNLWDPTMQLVNVVFYLTGTALLWFENHEESFSTWAKFVEEIAKCFGDSLTKKRKAENTLSQRAQLPGETCTTYIEEVLRLCRIVNRSMTEEDKVGHILKGIAEDVYNFLITKDTLTSTSDVIQHCRTFEALKMRRIAPKFGRLANVTTVASVDYSTHDDLATLVRRVVADELSKQLQGVGSPPPQPVYH
;
A
#
# COMPACT_ATOMS: atom_id res chain seq x y z
N TRP A 1 15.82 13.70 -7.13
CA TRP A 1 16.55 14.98 -7.29
C TRP A 1 17.57 14.91 -8.43
N LEU A 2 18.70 14.19 -8.29
CA LEU A 2 19.78 14.21 -9.32
C LEU A 2 19.31 13.87 -10.75
N LYS A 3 18.43 12.88 -10.91
CA LYS A 3 17.83 12.54 -12.23
C LYS A 3 17.04 13.67 -12.86
N HIS A 4 16.41 14.53 -12.05
CA HIS A 4 15.65 15.68 -12.54
C HIS A 4 16.61 16.77 -13.00
N TYR A 5 17.63 17.08 -12.21
CA TYR A 5 18.71 17.99 -12.60
C TYR A 5 19.37 17.55 -13.92
N GLN A 6 19.76 16.28 -14.04
CA GLN A 6 20.36 15.71 -15.25
C GLN A 6 19.43 15.75 -16.47
N ARG A 7 18.11 15.72 -16.24
CA ARG A 7 17.13 15.89 -17.34
C ARG A 7 17.17 17.33 -17.84
N VAL A 8 17.15 18.31 -16.93
CA VAL A 8 17.24 19.74 -17.27
C VAL A 8 18.58 20.02 -17.98
N SER A 9 19.69 19.53 -17.44
CA SER A 9 21.02 19.72 -18.02
C SER A 9 21.11 19.16 -19.44
N LYS A 10 20.52 17.98 -19.69
CA LYS A 10 20.45 17.38 -21.03
C LYS A 10 19.70 18.26 -22.03
N TYR A 11 18.53 18.80 -21.66
CA TYR A 11 17.75 19.67 -22.54
C TYR A 11 18.45 21.00 -22.83
N ASN A 12 19.25 21.50 -21.89
CA ASN A 12 20.03 22.72 -22.06
C ASN A 12 21.43 22.46 -22.63
N LEU A 13 21.74 21.23 -23.05
CA LEU A 13 23.04 20.83 -23.61
C LEU A 13 24.24 21.15 -22.70
N TRP A 14 24.04 21.11 -21.39
CA TRP A 14 25.11 21.36 -20.43
C TRP A 14 26.09 20.19 -20.42
N ASP A 15 27.34 20.50 -20.74
CA ASP A 15 28.47 19.60 -20.51
C ASP A 15 28.72 19.41 -18.99
N PRO A 16 29.59 18.47 -18.58
CA PRO A 16 29.87 18.23 -17.15
C PRO A 16 30.37 19.47 -16.40
N THR A 17 31.08 20.40 -17.05
CA THR A 17 31.56 21.63 -16.43
C THR A 17 30.38 22.57 -16.15
N MET A 18 29.51 22.77 -17.13
CA MET A 18 28.28 23.55 -16.97
C MET A 18 27.33 22.92 -15.94
N GLN A 19 27.28 21.60 -15.86
CA GLN A 19 26.52 20.90 -14.81
C GLN A 19 27.05 21.23 -13.42
N LEU A 20 28.36 21.25 -13.24
CA LEU A 20 28.93 21.58 -11.94
C LEU A 20 28.67 23.05 -11.55
N VAL A 21 28.91 23.99 -12.46
CA VAL A 21 28.71 25.44 -12.19
C VAL A 21 27.24 25.77 -11.89
N ASN A 22 26.30 25.13 -12.59
CA ASN A 22 24.88 25.45 -12.44
C ASN A 22 24.18 24.70 -11.30
N VAL A 23 24.82 23.71 -10.67
CA VAL A 23 24.12 22.86 -9.68
C VAL A 23 23.68 23.61 -8.44
N VAL A 24 24.44 24.64 -8.04
CA VAL A 24 24.17 25.46 -6.86
C VAL A 24 22.77 26.08 -6.88
N PHE A 25 22.28 26.49 -8.06
CA PHE A 25 20.95 27.09 -8.23
C PHE A 25 19.79 26.12 -8.00
N TYR A 26 20.06 24.82 -7.92
CA TYR A 26 19.06 23.77 -7.72
C TYR A 26 19.13 23.16 -6.32
N LEU A 27 20.09 23.59 -5.51
CA LEU A 27 20.24 23.20 -4.11
C LEU A 27 19.51 24.21 -3.22
N THR A 28 18.95 23.72 -2.13
CA THR A 28 18.23 24.55 -1.15
C THR A 28 18.50 24.04 0.27
N GLY A 29 18.35 24.93 1.26
CA GLY A 29 18.49 24.59 2.68
C GLY A 29 19.85 23.95 3.00
N THR A 30 19.84 22.85 3.76
CA THR A 30 21.06 22.15 4.19
C THR A 30 21.92 21.63 3.04
N ALA A 31 21.31 21.28 1.89
CA ALA A 31 22.08 20.81 0.74
C ALA A 31 22.87 21.94 0.07
N LEU A 32 22.34 23.16 0.08
CA LEU A 32 23.05 24.35 -0.42
C LEU A 32 24.21 24.70 0.51
N LEU A 33 23.96 24.80 1.82
CA LEU A 33 25.00 25.07 2.82
C LEU A 33 26.11 24.00 2.79
N TRP A 34 25.74 22.73 2.62
CA TRP A 34 26.71 21.65 2.45
C TRP A 34 27.57 21.86 1.19
N PHE A 35 26.97 22.26 0.06
CA PHE A 35 27.72 22.52 -1.16
C PHE A 35 28.68 23.69 -1.00
N GLU A 36 28.22 24.83 -0.48
CA GLU A 36 29.04 26.02 -0.25
C GLU A 36 30.27 25.71 0.63
N ASN A 37 30.08 24.92 1.70
CA ASN A 37 31.17 24.51 2.59
C ASN A 37 32.19 23.55 1.93
N HIS A 38 31.84 22.92 0.82
CA HIS A 38 32.69 21.94 0.13
C HIS A 38 32.97 22.34 -1.33
N GLU A 39 32.64 23.58 -1.73
CA GLU A 39 32.59 23.99 -3.14
C GLU A 39 33.95 23.84 -3.82
N GLU A 40 35.02 24.29 -3.15
CA GLU A 40 36.40 24.18 -3.61
C GLU A 40 36.86 22.72 -3.80
N SER A 41 36.21 21.78 -3.12
CA SER A 41 36.55 20.36 -3.23
C SER A 41 36.00 19.71 -4.49
N PHE A 42 34.97 20.28 -5.14
CA PHE A 42 34.35 19.72 -6.34
C PHE A 42 35.08 20.19 -7.60
N SER A 43 36.06 19.41 -8.06
CA SER A 43 36.79 19.69 -9.32
C SER A 43 36.10 19.13 -10.57
N THR A 44 35.16 18.20 -10.40
CA THR A 44 34.44 17.56 -11.50
C THR A 44 33.00 17.25 -11.11
N TRP A 45 32.11 17.21 -12.09
CA TRP A 45 30.72 16.77 -11.89
C TRP A 45 30.64 15.37 -11.28
N ALA A 46 31.50 14.44 -11.69
CA ALA A 46 31.53 13.09 -11.15
C ALA A 46 31.80 13.08 -9.65
N LYS A 47 32.77 13.87 -9.18
CA LYS A 47 33.10 14.02 -7.75
C LYS A 47 31.94 14.61 -6.95
N PHE A 48 31.28 15.63 -7.49
CA PHE A 48 30.07 16.17 -6.87
C PHE A 48 28.97 15.12 -6.73
N VAL A 49 28.70 14.35 -7.80
CA VAL A 49 27.67 13.29 -7.81
C VAL A 49 27.97 12.20 -6.78
N GLU A 50 29.24 11.81 -6.64
CA GLU A 50 29.67 10.84 -5.66
C GLU A 50 29.45 11.35 -4.22
N GLU A 51 29.93 12.55 -3.91
CA GLU A 51 29.86 13.11 -2.56
C GLU A 51 28.42 13.47 -2.16
N ILE A 52 27.59 13.99 -3.07
CA ILE A 52 26.18 14.26 -2.75
C ILE A 52 25.39 12.96 -2.54
N ALA A 53 25.74 11.89 -3.25
CA ALA A 53 25.17 10.56 -3.03
C ALA A 53 25.68 9.93 -1.73
N LYS A 54 26.92 10.19 -1.32
CA LYS A 54 27.44 9.74 -0.05
C LYS A 54 26.77 10.47 1.12
N CYS A 55 26.61 11.80 1.02
CA CYS A 55 26.05 12.63 2.09
C CYS A 55 24.51 12.49 2.21
N PHE A 56 23.79 12.49 1.08
CA PHE A 56 22.31 12.50 1.07
C PHE A 56 21.69 11.26 0.40
N GLY A 57 22.50 10.38 -0.16
CA GLY A 57 22.03 9.28 -1.00
C GLY A 57 21.55 8.07 -0.24
N ASP A 58 21.84 7.91 1.06
CA ASP A 58 21.58 6.71 1.91
C ASP A 58 20.66 5.67 1.25
N SER A 59 21.28 4.89 0.37
CA SER A 59 20.57 3.98 -0.54
C SER A 59 20.08 2.75 0.21
N LEU A 60 20.81 2.33 1.25
CA LEU A 60 20.45 1.22 2.13
C LEU A 60 19.20 1.54 2.94
N THR A 61 19.16 2.71 3.60
CA THR A 61 17.97 3.11 4.35
C THR A 61 16.78 3.36 3.42
N LYS A 62 17.00 3.95 2.24
CA LYS A 62 15.93 4.11 1.22
C LYS A 62 15.40 2.76 0.74
N LYS A 63 16.28 1.80 0.45
CA LYS A 63 15.90 0.44 0.04
C LYS A 63 15.12 -0.26 1.15
N ARG A 64 15.63 -0.27 2.38
CA ARG A 64 14.96 -0.89 3.54
C ARG A 64 13.59 -0.26 3.84
N LYS A 65 13.50 1.08 3.77
CA LYS A 65 12.21 1.78 3.89
C LYS A 65 11.25 1.36 2.78
N ALA A 66 11.73 1.30 1.54
CA ALA A 66 10.91 0.87 0.41
C ALA A 66 10.47 -0.60 0.53
N GLU A 67 11.31 -1.50 1.04
CA GLU A 67 10.96 -2.89 1.35
C GLU A 67 9.84 -2.98 2.38
N ASN A 68 9.96 -2.24 3.48
CA ASN A 68 8.93 -2.17 4.51
C ASN A 68 7.61 -1.56 3.98
N THR A 69 7.69 -0.51 3.18
CA THR A 69 6.50 0.09 2.58
C THR A 69 5.86 -0.88 1.58
N LEU A 70 6.63 -1.51 0.70
CA LEU A 70 6.13 -2.46 -0.29
C LEU A 70 5.51 -3.71 0.36
N SER A 71 6.03 -4.13 1.52
CA SER A 71 5.47 -5.27 2.25
C SER A 71 4.09 -4.97 2.85
N GLN A 72 3.83 -3.71 3.23
CA GLN A 72 2.58 -3.28 3.88
C GLN A 72 1.64 -2.48 2.96
N ARG A 73 2.04 -2.22 1.71
CA ARG A 73 1.28 -1.37 0.80
C ARG A 73 -0.06 -2.02 0.44
N ALA A 74 -1.14 -1.31 0.74
CA ALA A 74 -2.51 -1.62 0.32
C ALA A 74 -3.17 -0.38 -0.27
N GLN A 75 -4.06 -0.55 -1.25
CA GLN A 75 -4.81 0.53 -1.90
C GLN A 75 -5.67 1.26 -0.88
N LEU A 76 -5.54 2.59 -0.83
CA LEU A 76 -6.25 3.42 0.15
C LEU A 76 -7.71 3.64 -0.25
N PRO A 77 -8.61 3.92 0.70
CA PRO A 77 -9.98 4.33 0.38
C PRO A 77 -9.98 5.56 -0.54
N GLY A 78 -10.64 5.44 -1.70
CA GLY A 78 -10.71 6.51 -2.72
C GLY A 78 -9.48 6.62 -3.64
N GLU A 79 -8.43 5.84 -3.42
CA GLU A 79 -7.28 5.77 -4.32
C GLU A 79 -7.63 5.03 -5.61
N THR A 80 -7.26 5.60 -6.77
CA THR A 80 -7.48 4.94 -8.06
C THR A 80 -6.54 3.75 -8.25
N CYS A 81 -6.92 2.78 -9.09
CA CYS A 81 -6.04 1.65 -9.37
C CYS A 81 -4.73 2.11 -9.99
N THR A 82 -4.78 3.13 -10.85
CA THR A 82 -3.60 3.71 -11.50
C THR A 82 -2.61 4.28 -10.48
N THR A 83 -3.07 5.08 -9.53
CA THR A 83 -2.21 5.67 -8.49
C THR A 83 -1.55 4.59 -7.64
N TYR A 84 -2.34 3.59 -7.22
CA TYR A 84 -1.86 2.47 -6.43
C TYR A 84 -0.78 1.67 -7.19
N ILE A 85 -1.06 1.28 -8.43
CA ILE A 85 -0.15 0.47 -9.26
C ILE A 85 1.17 1.21 -9.51
N GLU A 86 1.12 2.48 -9.90
CA GLU A 86 2.34 3.27 -10.15
C GLU A 86 3.23 3.38 -8.90
N GLU A 87 2.63 3.52 -7.72
CA GLU A 87 3.38 3.58 -6.47
C GLU A 87 4.02 2.23 -6.10
N VAL A 88 3.29 1.13 -6.30
CA VAL A 88 3.86 -0.23 -6.13
C VAL A 88 5.02 -0.44 -7.09
N LEU A 89 4.87 -0.12 -8.38
CA LEU A 89 5.93 -0.26 -9.38
C LEU A 89 7.15 0.63 -9.07
N ARG A 90 6.93 1.83 -8.55
CA ARG A 90 7.99 2.73 -8.06
C ARG A 90 8.76 2.09 -6.91
N LEU A 91 8.06 1.51 -5.93
CA LEU A 91 8.65 0.80 -4.80
C LEU A 91 9.44 -0.44 -5.26
N CYS A 92 8.86 -1.28 -6.12
CA CYS A 92 9.53 -2.44 -6.72
C CYS A 92 10.87 -2.05 -7.34
N ARG A 93 10.91 -0.94 -8.10
CA ARG A 93 12.14 -0.43 -8.73
C ARG A 93 13.21 0.03 -7.73
N ILE A 94 12.81 0.49 -6.55
CA ILE A 94 13.74 0.91 -5.47
C ILE A 94 14.28 -0.33 -4.75
N VAL A 95 13.43 -1.32 -4.48
CA VAL A 95 13.79 -2.56 -3.80
C VAL A 95 14.69 -3.44 -4.69
N ASN A 96 14.23 -3.74 -5.90
CA ASN A 96 14.94 -4.55 -6.89
C ASN A 96 14.63 -4.06 -8.31
N ARG A 97 15.63 -3.47 -8.98
CA ARG A 97 15.49 -2.98 -10.36
C ARG A 97 15.18 -4.08 -11.38
N SER A 98 15.58 -5.32 -11.08
CA SER A 98 15.40 -6.49 -11.94
C SER A 98 14.28 -7.41 -11.39
N MET A 99 13.35 -6.86 -10.61
CA MET A 99 12.18 -7.61 -10.14
C MET A 99 11.38 -8.14 -11.34
N THR A 100 10.96 -9.40 -11.26
CA THR A 100 10.22 -10.08 -12.32
C THR A 100 8.82 -9.47 -12.48
N GLU A 101 8.17 -9.67 -13.64
CA GLU A 101 6.78 -9.24 -13.81
C GLU A 101 5.83 -10.00 -12.87
N GLU A 102 6.08 -11.29 -12.66
CA GLU A 102 5.35 -12.15 -11.72
C GLU A 102 5.37 -11.57 -10.29
N ASP A 103 6.56 -11.23 -9.78
CA ASP A 103 6.69 -10.65 -8.44
C ASP A 103 5.99 -9.29 -8.32
N LYS A 104 6.08 -8.46 -9.38
CA LYS A 104 5.37 -7.17 -9.42
C LYS A 104 3.87 -7.36 -9.39
N VAL A 105 3.35 -8.30 -10.18
CA VAL A 105 1.92 -8.65 -10.19
C VAL A 105 1.50 -9.14 -8.81
N GLY A 106 2.29 -10.02 -8.18
CA GLY A 106 2.05 -10.47 -6.81
C GLY A 106 1.98 -9.32 -5.80
N HIS A 107 2.91 -8.36 -5.87
CA HIS A 107 2.87 -7.16 -5.03
C HIS A 107 1.64 -6.28 -5.29
N ILE A 108 1.19 -6.16 -6.54
CA ILE A 108 -0.02 -5.40 -6.88
C ILE A 108 -1.25 -6.11 -6.30
N LEU A 109 -1.44 -7.40 -6.61
CA LEU A 109 -2.62 -8.18 -6.22
C LEU A 109 -2.76 -8.30 -4.69
N LYS A 110 -1.65 -8.42 -3.96
CA LYS A 110 -1.64 -8.52 -2.50
C LYS A 110 -2.37 -7.37 -1.80
N GLY A 111 -2.25 -6.15 -2.32
CA GLY A 111 -2.77 -4.95 -1.66
C GLY A 111 -3.89 -4.25 -2.41
N ILE A 112 -4.33 -4.75 -3.57
CA ILE A 112 -5.39 -4.10 -4.35
C ILE A 112 -6.75 -4.24 -3.64
N ALA A 113 -7.66 -3.29 -3.87
CA ALA A 113 -8.99 -3.34 -3.28
C ALA A 113 -9.73 -4.63 -3.65
N GLU A 114 -10.48 -5.18 -2.70
CA GLU A 114 -11.09 -6.52 -2.80
C GLU A 114 -12.07 -6.63 -3.99
N ASP A 115 -12.84 -5.59 -4.29
CA ASP A 115 -13.75 -5.57 -5.45
C ASP A 115 -12.99 -5.64 -6.79
N VAL A 116 -11.82 -4.99 -6.86
CA VAL A 116 -10.93 -5.06 -8.01
C VAL A 116 -10.24 -6.42 -8.08
N TYR A 117 -9.75 -6.94 -6.96
CA TYR A 117 -9.13 -8.27 -6.88
C TYR A 117 -10.08 -9.35 -7.39
N ASN A 118 -11.32 -9.38 -6.89
CA ASN A 118 -12.35 -10.32 -7.31
C ASN A 118 -12.67 -10.24 -8.80
N PHE A 119 -12.57 -9.05 -9.41
CA PHE A 119 -12.68 -8.91 -10.86
C PHE A 119 -11.45 -9.45 -11.60
N LEU A 120 -10.25 -9.17 -11.08
CA LEU A 120 -8.99 -9.55 -11.70
C LEU A 120 -8.80 -11.07 -11.73
N ILE A 121 -9.12 -11.80 -10.67
CA ILE A 121 -8.99 -13.27 -10.62
C ILE A 121 -9.89 -14.01 -11.62
N THR A 122 -10.89 -13.33 -12.20
CA THR A 122 -11.73 -13.90 -13.28
C THR A 122 -11.07 -13.82 -14.65
N LYS A 123 -9.84 -13.30 -14.75
CA LYS A 123 -9.12 -13.13 -16.01
C LYS A 123 -8.08 -14.22 -16.14
N ASP A 124 -8.13 -14.93 -17.25
CA ASP A 124 -7.27 -16.08 -17.54
C ASP A 124 -5.80 -15.67 -17.76
N THR A 125 -5.50 -14.37 -17.93
CA THR A 125 -4.16 -13.86 -18.23
C THR A 125 -3.82 -12.62 -17.39
N LEU A 126 -3.11 -12.82 -16.28
CA LEU A 126 -2.48 -11.75 -15.48
C LEU A 126 -0.97 -12.02 -15.34
N THR A 127 -0.26 -12.15 -16.46
CA THR A 127 1.17 -12.49 -16.48
C THR A 127 2.08 -11.27 -16.49
N SER A 128 1.53 -10.09 -16.75
CA SER A 128 2.29 -8.84 -16.76
C SER A 128 1.60 -7.70 -16.03
N THR A 129 2.39 -6.71 -15.62
CA THR A 129 1.87 -5.47 -15.03
C THR A 129 0.98 -4.70 -16.00
N SER A 130 1.24 -4.81 -17.31
CA SER A 130 0.42 -4.22 -18.37
C SER A 130 -0.99 -4.82 -18.41
N ASP A 131 -1.12 -6.14 -18.25
CA ASP A 131 -2.41 -6.83 -18.24
C ASP A 131 -3.26 -6.38 -17.06
N VAL A 132 -2.63 -6.29 -15.87
CA VAL A 132 -3.30 -5.80 -14.66
C VAL A 132 -3.81 -4.38 -14.85
N ILE A 133 -3.00 -3.47 -15.40
CA ILE A 133 -3.40 -2.08 -15.69
C ILE A 133 -4.59 -2.05 -16.65
N GLN A 134 -4.55 -2.83 -17.72
CA GLN A 134 -5.62 -2.88 -18.72
C GLN A 134 -6.95 -3.36 -18.12
N HIS A 135 -6.90 -4.40 -17.29
CA HIS A 135 -8.09 -4.90 -16.60
C HIS A 135 -8.60 -3.93 -15.54
N CYS A 136 -7.73 -3.26 -14.78
CA CYS A 136 -8.13 -2.23 -13.83
C CYS A 136 -8.89 -1.07 -14.50
N ARG A 137 -8.41 -0.61 -15.66
CA ARG A 137 -9.12 0.42 -16.45
C ARG A 137 -10.51 -0.05 -16.90
N THR A 138 -10.62 -1.31 -17.31
CA THR A 138 -11.90 -1.93 -17.68
C THR A 138 -12.85 -1.97 -16.49
N PHE A 139 -12.36 -2.35 -15.31
CA PHE A 139 -13.14 -2.37 -14.08
C PHE A 139 -13.67 -0.98 -13.69
N GLU A 140 -12.80 0.04 -13.73
CA GLU A 140 -13.20 1.43 -13.43
C GLU A 140 -14.28 1.93 -14.41
N ALA A 141 -14.15 1.62 -15.71
CA ALA A 141 -15.16 1.95 -16.71
C ALA A 141 -16.51 1.26 -16.44
N LEU A 142 -16.49 -0.02 -16.04
CA LEU A 142 -17.70 -0.77 -15.68
C LEU A 142 -18.37 -0.19 -14.42
N LYS A 143 -17.56 0.21 -13.43
CA LYS A 143 -18.03 0.84 -12.19
C LYS A 143 -18.74 2.17 -12.48
N MET A 144 -18.21 2.97 -13.40
CA MET A 144 -18.82 4.23 -13.84
C MET A 144 -20.14 4.01 -14.60
N ARG A 145 -20.23 2.98 -15.46
CA ARG A 145 -21.49 2.65 -16.19
C ARG A 145 -22.64 2.35 -15.24
N ARG A 146 -22.38 1.73 -14.10
CA ARG A 146 -23.40 1.42 -13.08
C ARG A 146 -24.00 2.67 -12.43
N ILE A 147 -23.31 3.81 -12.48
CA ILE A 147 -23.77 5.09 -11.91
C ILE A 147 -24.73 5.81 -12.88
N ALA A 148 -24.90 5.31 -14.11
CA ALA A 148 -25.89 5.85 -15.04
C ALA A 148 -27.33 5.58 -14.55
N PRO A 149 -28.21 6.59 -14.48
CA PRO A 149 -29.49 6.55 -13.76
C PRO A 149 -30.58 5.67 -14.38
N LYS A 150 -30.32 5.01 -15.52
CA LYS A 150 -31.35 4.23 -16.23
C LYS A 150 -31.84 3.01 -15.45
N PHE A 151 -30.99 2.42 -14.59
CA PHE A 151 -31.34 1.28 -13.75
C PHE A 151 -30.71 1.45 -12.36
N GLY A 152 -31.43 2.11 -11.47
CA GLY A 152 -31.05 2.22 -10.06
C GLY A 152 -31.03 0.84 -9.39
N ARG A 153 -30.14 0.66 -8.41
CA ARG A 153 -30.07 -0.58 -7.63
C ARG A 153 -31.32 -0.72 -6.76
N LEU A 154 -31.90 -1.92 -6.74
CA LEU A 154 -33.04 -2.21 -5.85
C LEU A 154 -32.59 -2.15 -4.38
N ALA A 155 -33.44 -1.60 -3.52
CA ALA A 155 -33.14 -1.34 -2.11
C ALA A 155 -32.80 -2.63 -1.31
N ASN A 156 -33.28 -3.79 -1.76
CA ASN A 156 -33.04 -5.09 -1.13
C ASN A 156 -31.70 -5.75 -1.50
N VAL A 157 -30.90 -5.14 -2.39
CA VAL A 157 -29.62 -5.73 -2.82
C VAL A 157 -28.50 -5.25 -1.90
N THR A 158 -28.16 -6.08 -0.91
CA THR A 158 -27.02 -5.86 0.01
C THR A 158 -25.73 -5.58 -0.74
N THR A 159 -24.99 -4.58 -0.31
CA THR A 159 -23.67 -4.23 -0.84
C THR A 159 -22.56 -4.80 0.05
N VAL A 160 -21.38 -5.06 -0.51
CA VAL A 160 -20.23 -5.48 0.29
C VAL A 160 -19.83 -4.41 1.32
N ALA A 161 -20.09 -3.13 1.01
CA ALA A 161 -19.89 -2.00 1.92
C ALA A 161 -20.95 -1.88 3.03
N SER A 162 -22.08 -2.60 2.94
CA SER A 162 -23.12 -2.65 3.98
C SER A 162 -22.96 -3.85 4.91
N VAL A 163 -21.90 -4.64 4.74
CA VAL A 163 -21.53 -5.66 5.73
C VAL A 163 -20.86 -4.92 6.88
N ASP A 164 -21.63 -4.68 7.91
CA ASP A 164 -21.16 -4.07 9.15
C ASP A 164 -20.27 -5.10 9.88
N TYR A 165 -18.96 -4.91 9.84
CA TYR A 165 -17.99 -5.74 10.58
C TYR A 165 -18.08 -5.53 12.11
N SER A 166 -18.98 -4.66 12.56
CA SER A 166 -19.44 -4.50 13.95
C SER A 166 -20.08 -5.78 14.52
N THR A 167 -20.41 -6.77 13.69
CA THR A 167 -20.89 -8.11 14.09
C THR A 167 -19.87 -8.93 14.91
N HIS A 168 -18.63 -8.45 15.08
CA HIS A 168 -17.71 -9.02 16.08
C HIS A 168 -18.28 -8.91 17.52
N ASP A 169 -19.08 -7.88 17.80
CA ASP A 169 -19.75 -7.71 19.09
C ASP A 169 -20.94 -8.69 19.25
N ASP A 170 -21.55 -9.11 18.14
CA ASP A 170 -22.62 -10.12 18.13
C ASP A 170 -22.09 -11.51 18.50
N LEU A 171 -20.89 -11.89 18.05
CA LEU A 171 -20.29 -13.17 18.43
C LEU A 171 -19.94 -13.19 19.91
N ALA A 172 -19.32 -12.13 20.43
CA ALA A 172 -19.00 -12.02 21.86
C ALA A 172 -20.27 -12.05 22.72
N THR A 173 -21.34 -11.40 22.27
CA THR A 173 -22.64 -11.40 22.95
C THR A 173 -23.34 -12.76 22.89
N LEU A 174 -23.25 -13.45 21.74
CA LEU A 174 -23.76 -14.80 21.58
C LEU A 174 -23.03 -15.80 22.48
N VAL A 175 -21.69 -15.73 22.54
CA VAL A 175 -20.86 -16.57 23.40
C VAL A 175 -21.20 -16.32 24.88
N ARG A 176 -21.28 -15.05 25.30
CA ARG A 176 -21.67 -14.70 26.69
C ARG A 176 -23.04 -15.26 27.05
N ARG A 177 -24.02 -15.16 26.15
CA ARG A 177 -25.37 -15.71 26.37
C ARG A 177 -25.35 -17.24 26.51
N VAL A 178 -24.66 -17.94 25.62
CA VAL A 178 -24.57 -19.41 25.65
C VAL A 178 -23.86 -19.89 26.93
N VAL A 179 -22.78 -19.23 27.34
CA VAL A 179 -22.05 -19.56 28.57
C VAL A 179 -22.92 -19.30 29.81
N ALA A 180 -23.68 -18.20 29.85
CA ALA A 180 -24.57 -17.88 30.96
C ALA A 180 -25.72 -18.89 31.10
N ASP A 181 -26.31 -19.33 29.98
CA ASP A 181 -27.37 -20.35 29.98
C ASP A 181 -26.83 -21.70 30.47
N GLU A 182 -25.61 -22.08 30.06
CA GLU A 182 -25.01 -23.35 30.45
C GLU A 182 -24.63 -23.37 31.95
N LEU A 183 -24.04 -22.28 32.45
CA LEU A 183 -23.75 -22.12 33.89
C LEU A 183 -25.03 -22.15 34.75
N SER A 184 -26.10 -21.52 34.27
CA SER A 184 -27.39 -21.49 34.98
C SER A 184 -28.01 -22.89 35.07
N LYS A 185 -27.91 -23.69 34.00
CA LYS A 185 -28.34 -25.10 34.01
C LYS A 185 -27.54 -25.95 34.98
N GLN A 186 -26.22 -25.76 35.05
CA GLN A 186 -25.38 -26.51 35.99
C GLN A 186 -25.64 -26.13 37.45
N LEU A 187 -25.88 -24.85 37.74
CA LEU A 187 -26.21 -24.39 39.10
C LEU A 187 -27.59 -24.87 39.57
N GLN A 188 -28.55 -25.05 38.67
CA GLN A 188 -29.87 -25.62 39.00
C GLN A 188 -29.83 -27.15 39.20
N GLY A 189 -28.76 -27.83 38.77
CA GLY A 189 -28.57 -29.28 38.95
C GLY A 189 -28.02 -29.71 40.32
N VAL A 190 -27.61 -28.77 41.19
CA VAL A 190 -26.91 -29.09 42.46
C VAL A 190 -27.77 -28.85 43.72
N GLY A 191 -29.02 -28.44 43.55
CA GLY A 191 -29.91 -28.03 44.66
C GLY A 191 -30.94 -29.07 45.12
N SER A 192 -30.54 -30.30 45.45
CA SER A 192 -31.41 -31.20 46.22
C SER A 192 -30.96 -31.21 47.69
N PRO A 193 -31.79 -30.79 48.67
CA PRO A 193 -31.40 -30.79 50.07
C PRO A 193 -31.33 -32.24 50.61
N PRO A 194 -30.42 -32.54 51.56
CA PRO A 194 -30.28 -33.90 52.10
C PRO A 194 -31.52 -34.31 52.90
N PRO A 195 -31.91 -35.60 52.88
CA PRO A 195 -33.08 -36.09 53.60
C PRO A 195 -32.87 -36.02 55.12
N GLN A 196 -33.90 -35.59 55.84
CA GLN A 196 -33.90 -35.55 57.32
C GLN A 196 -33.88 -36.97 57.91
N PRO A 197 -33.18 -37.20 59.03
CA PRO A 197 -33.14 -38.51 59.68
C PRO A 197 -34.47 -38.80 60.39
N VAL A 198 -35.07 -39.93 60.04
CA VAL A 198 -36.22 -40.49 60.77
C VAL A 198 -35.67 -41.32 61.94
N TYR A 199 -35.93 -40.89 63.17
CA TYR A 199 -35.81 -41.75 64.34
C TYR A 199 -37.14 -42.48 64.55
N HIS A 200 -37.14 -43.79 64.40
CA HIS A 200 -37.84 -44.80 65.23
C HIS A 200 -37.54 -46.21 64.72
#